data_AF-A0A973AUL2-F1
#
_entry.id   AF-A0A973AUL2-F1
#
_cell.length_a   1.000
_cell.length_b   1.000
_cell.length_c   1.000
_cell.angle_alpha   90.00
_cell.angle_beta   90.00
_cell.angle_gamma   90.00
#
_symmetry.space_group_name_H-M   'P 1'
#
loop_
_entity.id
_entity.type
_entity.pdbx_description
1 polymer ?
#
loop_
_entity_poly.entity_id
_entity_poly.type
_entity_poly.pdbx_seq_one_letter_code
_entity_poly.pdbx_strand_id
1 'polypeptide(L)'
;MAAETTKKSKAEADVIATGRRKTAVARVRLRTGSGAITVNGRSMDAYFPSIKDRVLISGALELLGKQSVVNIDIKVDGGGLSGQAGACRLGVARALKVFDLELAETLRHSGLLTRDGRMKERKKYGLRGARRGTQFSKR
;
A
#
# COMPACT_ATOMS: atom_id res chain seq x y z
N MET A 1 16.82 -7.90 -46.87
CA MET A 1 17.05 -8.46 -45.52
C MET A 1 17.70 -7.37 -44.68
N ALA A 2 16.89 -6.50 -44.08
CA ALA A 2 17.36 -5.40 -43.25
C ALA A 2 17.45 -5.88 -41.80
N ALA A 3 18.63 -5.75 -41.20
CA ALA A 3 18.91 -6.19 -39.85
C ALA A 3 18.11 -5.35 -38.83
N GLU A 4 17.26 -6.01 -38.05
CA GLU A 4 16.61 -5.43 -36.87
C GLU A 4 17.68 -5.10 -35.82
N THR A 5 17.78 -3.82 -35.47
CA THR A 5 18.67 -3.35 -34.42
C THR A 5 18.03 -3.67 -33.07
N THR A 6 18.55 -4.69 -32.38
CA THR A 6 18.21 -5.00 -30.99
C THR A 6 18.74 -3.90 -30.07
N LYS A 7 17.88 -2.91 -29.77
CA LYS A 7 18.16 -1.93 -28.71
C LYS A 7 18.17 -2.66 -27.36
N LYS A 8 19.36 -2.81 -26.77
CA LYS A 8 19.55 -3.15 -25.35
C LYS A 8 18.65 -2.23 -24.51
N SER A 9 17.78 -2.85 -23.71
CA SER A 9 16.83 -2.17 -22.82
C SER A 9 17.59 -1.28 -21.84
N LYS A 10 17.25 0.02 -21.86
CA LYS A 10 17.54 0.94 -20.76
C LYS A 10 17.02 0.28 -19.49
N ALA A 11 17.80 0.26 -18.41
CA ALA A 11 17.28 -0.07 -17.09
C ALA A 11 16.05 0.81 -16.84
N GLU A 12 14.86 0.22 -16.92
CA GLU A 12 13.60 0.91 -16.73
C GLU A 12 13.61 1.47 -15.31
N ALA A 13 13.50 2.80 -15.18
CA ALA A 13 13.56 3.43 -13.88
C ALA A 13 12.43 2.90 -12.99
N ASP A 14 12.80 2.22 -11.90
CA ASP A 14 11.86 1.72 -10.91
C ASP A 14 10.94 2.87 -10.44
N VAL A 15 9.63 2.68 -10.52
CA VAL A 15 8.69 3.65 -9.97
C VAL A 15 8.64 3.45 -8.46
N ILE A 16 9.09 4.45 -7.72
CA ILE A 16 9.15 4.41 -6.26
C ILE A 16 7.96 5.20 -5.70
N ALA A 17 7.20 4.56 -4.81
CA ALA A 17 6.13 5.21 -4.07
C ALA A 17 6.16 4.84 -2.59
N THR A 18 5.49 5.64 -1.78
CA THR A 18 5.36 5.40 -0.34
C THR A 18 3.92 5.44 0.10
N GLY A 19 3.57 4.53 1.01
CA GLY A 19 2.27 4.47 1.68
C GLY A 19 2.46 4.46 3.19
N ARG A 20 1.54 5.09 3.93
CA ARG A 20 1.60 5.17 5.40
C ARG A 20 0.22 4.99 6.01
N ARG A 21 0.11 4.18 7.06
CA ARG A 21 -1.13 4.02 7.82
C ARG A 21 -0.80 3.71 9.28
N LYS A 22 -1.45 4.42 10.22
CA LYS A 22 -1.07 4.39 11.64
C LYS A 22 0.42 4.69 11.78
N THR A 23 1.19 3.75 12.32
CA THR A 23 2.65 3.79 12.48
C THR A 23 3.40 3.03 11.38
N ALA A 24 2.69 2.33 10.49
CA ALA A 24 3.32 1.54 9.43
C ALA A 24 3.69 2.41 8.22
N VAL A 25 4.87 2.15 7.67
CA VAL A 25 5.41 2.79 6.47
C VAL A 25 5.78 1.71 5.45
N ALA A 26 5.20 1.79 4.25
CA ALA A 26 5.49 0.92 3.13
C ALA A 26 6.24 1.71 2.04
N ARG A 27 7.38 1.19 1.61
CA ARG A 27 8.14 1.66 0.44
C ARG A 27 7.92 0.64 -0.67
N VAL A 28 7.32 1.09 -1.77
CA VAL A 28 6.94 0.25 -2.90
C VAL A 28 7.84 0.59 -4.08
N ARG A 29 8.41 -0.43 -4.71
CA ARG A 29 9.08 -0.35 -6.00
C ARG A 29 8.25 -1.13 -7.00
N LEU A 30 7.79 -0.44 -8.04
CA LEU A 30 7.04 -1.01 -9.13
C LEU A 30 7.93 -1.10 -10.36
N ARG A 31 7.93 -2.28 -10.98
CA ARG A 31 8.63 -2.61 -12.22
C ARG A 31 7.65 -3.26 -13.19
N THR A 32 7.87 -3.13 -14.48
CA THR A 32 7.15 -3.96 -15.47
C THR A 32 7.60 -5.41 -15.31
N GLY A 33 6.70 -6.38 -15.49
CA GLY A 33 7.04 -7.79 -15.32
C GLY A 33 5.84 -8.74 -15.26
N SER A 34 6.01 -9.84 -14.53
CA SER A 34 5.15 -11.03 -14.57
C SER A 34 4.09 -11.13 -13.47
N GLY A 35 3.82 -10.05 -12.73
CA GLY A 35 2.82 -10.05 -11.65
C GLY A 35 3.32 -10.52 -10.28
N ALA A 36 4.63 -10.64 -10.07
CA ALA A 36 5.18 -11.10 -8.80
C ALA A 36 5.09 -10.01 -7.72
N ILE A 37 4.42 -10.31 -6.61
CA ILE A 37 4.31 -9.43 -5.44
C ILE A 37 5.11 -10.02 -4.27
N THR A 38 6.11 -9.27 -3.83
CA THR A 38 6.97 -9.65 -2.68
C THR A 38 6.92 -8.60 -1.59
N VAL A 39 6.91 -9.05 -0.34
CA VAL A 39 6.83 -8.21 0.87
C VAL A 39 7.96 -8.61 1.81
N ASN A 40 8.90 -7.70 2.07
CA ASN A 40 10.08 -7.95 2.90
C ASN A 40 10.86 -9.23 2.50
N GLY A 41 10.95 -9.51 1.20
CA GLY A 41 11.64 -10.69 0.66
C GLY A 41 10.86 -12.01 0.77
N ARG A 42 9.60 -11.98 1.22
CA ARG A 42 8.69 -13.14 1.27
C ARG A 42 7.54 -12.96 0.29
N SER A 43 6.88 -14.06 -0.10
CA SER A 43 5.64 -13.98 -0.87
C SER A 43 4.53 -13.33 -0.05
N MET A 44 3.59 -12.70 -0.73
CA MET A 44 2.44 -12.03 -0.11
C MET A 44 1.61 -12.99 0.76
N ASP A 45 1.45 -14.23 0.33
CA ASP A 45 0.72 -15.28 1.07
C ASP A 45 1.42 -15.73 2.34
N ALA A 46 2.76 -15.78 2.33
CA ALA A 46 3.53 -16.15 3.51
C ALA A 46 3.60 -15.01 4.54
N TYR A 47 3.56 -13.75 4.09
CA TYR A 47 3.65 -12.59 4.98
C TYR A 47 2.31 -12.21 5.62
N PHE A 48 1.22 -12.23 4.84
CA PHE A 48 -0.11 -11.89 5.32
C PHE A 48 -0.99 -13.14 5.45
N PRO A 49 -1.15 -13.70 6.67
CA PRO A 49 -1.98 -14.89 6.88
C PRO A 49 -3.46 -14.62 6.57
N SER A 50 -3.93 -13.39 6.80
CA SER A 50 -5.33 -13.01 6.58
C SER A 50 -5.62 -12.78 5.10
N ILE A 51 -6.66 -13.44 4.58
CA ILE A 51 -7.16 -13.22 3.21
C ILE A 51 -7.63 -11.77 3.01
N LYS A 52 -8.22 -11.16 4.04
CA LYS A 52 -8.71 -9.77 3.97
C LYS A 52 -7.59 -8.77 3.69
N ASP A 53 -6.44 -8.97 4.34
CA ASP A 53 -5.27 -8.10 4.14
C ASP A 53 -4.67 -8.31 2.74
N ARG A 54 -4.71 -9.54 2.23
CA ARG A 54 -4.26 -9.85 0.86
C ARG A 54 -5.12 -9.16 -0.19
N VAL A 55 -6.44 -9.35 -0.13
CA VAL A 55 -7.41 -8.70 -1.05
C VAL A 55 -7.28 -7.18 -1.00
N LEU A 56 -7.00 -6.61 0.18
CA LEU A 56 -6.84 -5.17 0.34
C LEU A 56 -5.64 -4.61 -0.44
N ILE A 57 -4.56 -5.38 -0.58
CA ILE A 57 -3.37 -4.99 -1.35
C ILE A 57 -3.60 -5.23 -2.84
N SER A 58 -4.18 -6.38 -3.22
CA SER A 58 -4.43 -6.74 -4.63
C SER A 58 -5.54 -5.90 -5.27
N GLY A 59 -6.48 -5.37 -4.48
CA GLY A 59 -7.64 -4.62 -4.97
C GLY A 59 -7.32 -3.43 -5.86
N ALA A 60 -6.16 -2.77 -5.66
CA ALA A 60 -5.73 -1.67 -6.55
C ALA A 60 -5.31 -2.18 -7.94
N LEU A 61 -4.73 -3.38 -8.01
CA LEU A 61 -4.32 -4.00 -9.27
C LEU A 61 -5.50 -4.68 -9.97
N GLU A 62 -6.40 -5.29 -9.19
CA GLU A 62 -7.66 -5.90 -9.63
C GLU A 62 -8.54 -4.87 -10.35
N LEU A 63 -8.74 -3.69 -9.75
CA LEU A 63 -9.54 -2.61 -10.31
C LEU A 63 -9.08 -2.18 -11.71
N LEU A 64 -7.76 -2.26 -11.95
CA LEU A 64 -7.11 -1.78 -13.15
C LEU A 64 -6.77 -2.90 -14.14
N GLY A 65 -7.00 -4.17 -13.76
CA GLY A 65 -6.62 -5.33 -14.57
C GLY A 65 -5.11 -5.49 -14.82
N LYS A 66 -4.24 -4.75 -14.10
CA LYS A 66 -2.78 -4.72 -14.34
C LYS A 66 -2.00 -5.75 -13.52
N GLN A 67 -2.67 -6.76 -12.94
CA GLN A 67 -2.04 -7.76 -12.07
C GLN A 67 -0.93 -8.58 -12.74
N SER A 68 -1.09 -8.90 -14.02
CA SER A 68 -0.12 -9.73 -14.77
C SER A 68 1.05 -8.95 -15.37
N VAL A 69 1.01 -7.61 -15.33
CA VAL A 69 1.92 -6.73 -16.08
C VAL A 69 2.99 -6.09 -15.18
N VAL A 70 2.77 -6.06 -13.86
CA VAL A 70 3.65 -5.34 -12.93
C VAL A 70 4.21 -6.25 -11.86
N ASN A 71 5.52 -6.15 -11.63
CA ASN A 71 6.20 -6.73 -10.49
C ASN A 71 6.31 -5.68 -9.37
N ILE A 72 6.00 -6.09 -8.14
CA ILE A 72 5.99 -5.20 -6.98
C ILE A 72 6.88 -5.77 -5.88
N ASP A 73 7.86 -4.96 -5.48
CA ASP A 73 8.69 -5.21 -4.30
C ASP A 73 8.33 -4.19 -3.22
N ILE A 74 7.88 -4.69 -2.07
CA ILE A 74 7.44 -3.87 -0.95
C ILE A 74 8.35 -4.12 0.25
N LYS A 75 8.96 -3.04 0.75
CA LYS A 75 9.57 -3.02 2.08
C LYS A 75 8.66 -2.31 3.07
N VAL A 76 8.29 -2.99 4.13
CA VAL A 76 7.37 -2.48 5.16
C VAL A 76 8.01 -2.52 6.53
N ASP A 77 7.86 -1.42 7.26
CA ASP A 77 8.30 -1.32 8.65
C ASP A 77 7.22 -0.68 9.54
N GLY A 78 7.23 -1.04 10.82
CA GLY A 78 6.36 -0.48 11.85
C GLY A 78 4.91 -1.00 11.85
N GLY A 79 4.20 -0.67 12.94
CA GLY A 79 2.79 -1.01 13.11
C GLY A 79 2.52 -2.51 13.32
N GLY A 80 1.36 -2.98 12.87
CA GLY A 80 0.97 -4.39 12.84
C GLY A 80 0.36 -4.77 11.49
N LEU A 81 0.08 -6.04 11.26
CA LEU A 81 -0.28 -6.60 9.94
C LEU A 81 -1.36 -5.81 9.18
N SER A 82 -2.49 -5.48 9.81
CA SER A 82 -3.55 -4.71 9.14
C SER A 82 -3.18 -3.24 8.86
N GLY A 83 -2.35 -2.65 9.72
CA GLY A 83 -1.77 -1.32 9.47
C GLY A 83 -0.83 -1.35 8.27
N GLN A 84 0.02 -2.37 8.22
CA GLN A 84 0.96 -2.63 7.13
C GLN A 84 0.24 -2.87 5.80
N ALA A 85 -0.79 -3.73 5.76
CA ALA A 85 -1.57 -3.98 4.56
C ALA A 85 -2.21 -2.69 3.99
N GLY A 86 -2.77 -1.84 4.87
CA GLY A 86 -3.31 -0.55 4.47
C GLY A 86 -2.24 0.44 3.98
N ALA A 87 -1.02 0.38 4.52
CA ALA A 87 0.11 1.16 4.01
C ALA A 87 0.54 0.65 2.62
N CYS A 88 0.61 -0.67 2.42
CA CYS A 88 0.92 -1.29 1.13
C CYS A 88 -0.08 -0.88 0.05
N ARG A 89 -1.39 -0.96 0.32
CA ARG A 89 -2.46 -0.53 -0.60
C ARG A 89 -2.25 0.89 -1.11
N LEU A 90 -2.01 1.84 -0.20
CA LEU A 90 -1.78 3.24 -0.56
C LEU A 90 -0.48 3.41 -1.37
N GLY A 91 0.57 2.65 -1.02
CA GLY A 91 1.83 2.65 -1.73
C GLY A 91 1.69 2.16 -3.17
N VAL A 92 0.98 1.04 -3.36
CA VAL A 92 0.70 0.46 -4.69
C VAL A 92 -0.14 1.40 -5.54
N ALA A 93 -1.22 1.97 -4.98
CA ALA A 93 -2.05 2.95 -5.70
C ALA A 93 -1.25 4.19 -6.15
N ARG A 94 -0.33 4.67 -5.31
CA ARG A 94 0.56 5.79 -5.67
C ARG A 94 1.59 5.42 -6.72
N ALA A 95 2.13 4.20 -6.67
CA ALA A 95 3.05 3.71 -7.70
C ALA A 95 2.34 3.63 -9.06
N LEU A 96 1.12 3.08 -9.09
CA LEU A 96 0.31 2.98 -10.31
C LEU A 96 -0.05 4.34 -10.90
N LYS A 97 -0.36 5.33 -10.05
CA LYS A 97 -0.59 6.72 -10.49
C LYS A 97 0.64 7.33 -11.18
N VAL A 98 1.85 7.04 -10.67
CA VAL A 98 3.09 7.57 -11.27
C VAL A 98 3.46 6.81 -12.54
N PHE A 99 3.14 5.52 -12.60
CA PHE A 99 3.33 4.69 -13.78
C PHE A 99 2.44 5.14 -14.95
N ASP A 100 1.20 5.49 -14.67
CA ASP A 100 0.23 5.90 -15.69
C ASP A 100 -0.69 6.98 -15.11
N LEU A 101 -0.58 8.19 -15.66
CA LEU A 101 -1.29 9.38 -15.17
C LEU A 101 -2.78 9.33 -15.50
N GLU A 102 -3.20 8.59 -16.52
CA GLU A 102 -4.61 8.46 -16.93
C GLU A 102 -5.42 7.71 -15.86
N LEU A 103 -4.77 6.84 -15.11
CA LEU A 103 -5.39 6.09 -14.01
C LEU A 103 -5.68 6.94 -12.77
N ALA A 104 -5.23 8.19 -12.72
CA ALA A 104 -5.36 9.03 -11.54
C ALA A 104 -6.84 9.29 -11.18
N GLU A 105 -7.72 9.43 -12.17
CA GLU A 105 -9.14 9.68 -11.92
C GLU A 105 -9.85 8.44 -11.39
N THR A 106 -9.65 7.28 -11.99
CA THR A 106 -10.26 6.01 -11.55
C THR A 106 -9.81 5.63 -10.14
N LEU A 107 -8.51 5.81 -9.83
CA LEU A 107 -7.95 5.61 -8.49
C LEU A 107 -8.47 6.60 -7.45
N ARG A 108 -8.83 7.82 -7.87
CA ARG A 108 -9.42 8.83 -6.99
C ARG A 108 -10.88 8.52 -6.68
N HIS A 109 -11.68 8.18 -7.69
CA HIS A 109 -13.10 7.83 -7.53
C HIS A 109 -13.29 6.56 -6.69
N SER A 110 -12.39 5.58 -6.82
CA SER A 110 -12.39 4.37 -5.98
C SER A 110 -11.87 4.58 -4.54
N GLY A 111 -11.45 5.80 -4.19
CA GLY A 111 -10.96 6.13 -2.84
C GLY A 111 -9.61 5.52 -2.47
N LEU A 112 -8.81 5.06 -3.44
CA LEU A 112 -7.53 4.38 -3.21
C LEU A 112 -6.36 5.32 -2.90
N LEU A 113 -6.45 6.58 -3.30
CA LEU A 113 -5.39 7.58 -3.11
C LEU A 113 -5.45 8.30 -1.76
N THR A 114 -6.56 8.17 -1.03
CA THR A 114 -6.77 8.86 0.25
C THR A 114 -6.07 8.13 1.38
N ARG A 115 -5.24 8.84 2.14
CA ARG A 115 -4.61 8.30 3.34
C ARG A 115 -5.63 8.20 4.48
N ASP A 116 -5.74 7.03 5.11
CA ASP A 116 -6.43 6.88 6.40
C ASP A 116 -5.61 7.56 7.52
N GLY A 117 -5.98 8.81 7.81
CA GLY A 117 -5.31 9.66 8.80
C GLY A 117 -5.67 9.37 10.26
N ARG A 118 -6.57 8.41 10.54
CA ARG A 118 -7.01 8.12 11.91
C ARG A 118 -5.84 7.59 12.72
N MET A 119 -5.54 8.17 13.88
CA MET A 119 -4.57 7.63 14.83
C MET A 119 -5.20 7.40 16.20
N LYS A 120 -4.55 6.58 17.04
CA LYS A 120 -5.03 6.35 18.42
C LYS A 120 -4.91 7.68 19.17
N GLU A 121 -6.02 8.18 19.69
CA GLU A 121 -6.00 9.34 20.58
C GLU A 121 -5.19 9.03 21.83
N ARG A 122 -4.40 10.00 22.29
CA ARG A 122 -3.64 9.87 23.54
C ARG A 122 -4.57 9.72 24.74
N LYS A 123 -4.08 9.12 25.81
CA LYS A 123 -4.75 9.16 27.11
C LYS A 123 -4.76 10.61 27.62
N LYS A 124 -5.92 11.10 28.05
CA LYS A 124 -6.04 12.41 28.71
C LYS A 124 -5.91 12.23 30.23
N TYR A 125 -5.37 13.22 30.92
CA TYR A 125 -5.28 13.20 32.38
C TYR A 125 -6.68 13.16 33.00
N GLY A 126 -6.82 12.53 34.17
CA GLY A 126 -8.12 12.34 34.83
C GLY A 126 -9.05 11.31 34.17
N LEU A 127 -8.74 10.81 32.97
CA LEU A 127 -9.52 9.77 32.30
C LEU A 127 -8.83 8.40 32.37
N ARG A 128 -9.63 7.32 32.40
CA ARG A 128 -9.11 5.93 32.34
C ARG A 128 -8.54 5.60 30.95
N GLY A 129 -8.99 6.27 29.90
CA GLY A 129 -8.51 6.10 28.52
C GLY A 129 -8.49 7.41 27.73
N ALA A 130 -8.70 7.34 26.41
CA ALA A 130 -8.78 8.56 25.58
C ALA A 130 -10.02 9.41 25.91
N ARG A 131 -11.16 8.76 26.17
CA ARG A 131 -12.46 9.42 26.45
C ARG A 131 -13.24 8.83 27.64
N ARG A 132 -12.82 7.67 28.16
CA ARG A 132 -13.53 6.98 29.26
C ARG A 132 -13.29 7.70 30.59
N GLY A 133 -14.32 8.38 31.09
CA GLY A 133 -14.33 8.98 32.43
C GLY A 133 -14.48 7.96 33.56
N THR A 134 -14.25 8.42 34.78
CA THR A 134 -14.71 7.74 36.00
C THR A 134 -16.19 8.01 36.21
N GLN A 135 -16.88 7.14 36.96
CA GLN A 135 -18.24 7.43 37.40
C GLN A 135 -18.23 8.67 38.29
N PHE A 136 -19.09 9.64 38.00
CA PHE A 136 -19.21 10.88 38.76
C PHE A 136 -20.44 10.79 39.69
N SER A 137 -20.25 11.05 40.99
CA SER A 137 -21.35 11.27 41.94
C SER A 137 -21.48 12.77 42.19
N LYS A 138 -22.69 13.31 42.05
CA LYS A 138 -23.00 14.74 42.26
C LYS A 138 -23.35 15.09 43.72
N ARG A 139 -23.65 14.08 44.53
CA ARG A 139 -24.14 14.22 45.91
C ARG A 139 -22.98 14.21 46.87
#